data_AF-A0A160KR76-F1
#
_entry.id   AF-A0A160KR76-F1
#
_cell.length_a   1.000
_cell.length_b   1.000
_cell.length_c   1.000
_cell.angle_alpha   90.00
_cell.angle_beta   90.00
_cell.angle_gamma   90.00
#
_symmetry.space_group_name_H-M   'P 1'
#
loop_
_entity.id
_entity.type
_entity.pdbx_description
1 polymer ?
#
loop_
_entity_poly.entity_id
_entity_poly.type
_entity_poly.pdbx_seq_one_letter_code
_entity_poly.pdbx_strand_id
1 'polypeptide(L)'
;MKLLTFCVSGVDLLRGRSYRILDPSRRLKGIRGVGTALTFIGLSVFYTAVFVVLGIVERASNGWGFGGSFFRSIYFGGDSVLEQAIAVLCTLLFFFFIGAATAAVFVRWRQREMLLFFGILGALVLAVIALLSLTGSWPAVGSFFASVGYAGGYALSLIPTALAAVAGWAILRRATPRTS
;
A
#
# COMPACT_ATOMS: atom_id res chain seq x y z
N MET A 1 -0.08 -65.73 -16.05
CA MET A 1 -0.19 -64.33 -16.51
C MET A 1 -0.33 -63.35 -15.33
N LYS A 2 0.58 -63.40 -14.33
CA LYS A 2 0.55 -62.55 -13.12
C LYS A 2 1.93 -62.05 -12.65
N LEU A 3 3.02 -62.32 -13.38
CA LEU A 3 4.38 -61.96 -12.94
C LEU A 3 4.92 -60.63 -13.51
N LEU A 4 4.34 -60.06 -14.56
CA LEU A 4 4.87 -58.84 -15.19
C LEU A 4 4.38 -57.52 -14.56
N THR A 5 3.34 -57.55 -13.73
CA THR A 5 2.78 -56.35 -13.09
C THR A 5 3.58 -55.88 -11.87
N PHE A 6 4.42 -56.74 -11.27
CA PHE A 6 5.17 -56.39 -10.06
C PHE A 6 6.44 -55.56 -10.35
N CYS A 7 7.02 -55.70 -11.55
CA CYS A 7 8.29 -55.04 -11.89
C CYS A 7 8.15 -53.54 -12.15
N VAL A 8 6.97 -53.07 -12.60
CA VAL A 8 6.72 -51.64 -12.88
C VAL A 8 6.49 -50.83 -11.59
N SER A 9 5.97 -51.47 -10.52
CA SER A 9 5.64 -50.77 -9.27
C SER A 9 6.87 -50.33 -8.45
N GLY A 10 8.00 -51.02 -8.58
CA GLY A 10 9.23 -50.71 -7.83
C GLY A 10 10.01 -49.49 -8.35
N VAL A 11 9.96 -49.22 -9.66
CA VAL A 11 10.73 -48.13 -10.29
C VAL A 11 10.04 -46.77 -10.12
N ASP A 12 8.71 -46.73 -10.10
CA ASP A 12 7.94 -45.50 -9.87
C ASP A 12 8.04 -45.00 -8.43
N LEU A 13 8.18 -45.90 -7.46
CA LEU A 13 8.35 -45.55 -6.04
C LEU A 13 9.73 -44.92 -5.72
N LEU A 14 10.75 -45.22 -6.52
CA LEU A 14 12.09 -44.64 -6.37
C LEU A 14 12.26 -43.35 -7.18
N ARG A 15 11.51 -43.17 -8.29
CA ARG A 15 11.45 -41.88 -9.01
C ARG A 15 10.67 -40.81 -8.26
N GLY A 16 9.58 -41.16 -7.55
CA GLY A 16 8.72 -40.16 -6.89
C GLY A 16 9.32 -39.43 -5.67
N ARG A 17 10.43 -39.92 -5.10
CA ARG A 17 10.99 -39.39 -3.84
C ARG A 17 12.09 -38.35 -4.04
N SER A 18 12.80 -38.37 -5.17
CA SER A 18 13.97 -37.50 -5.41
C SER A 18 13.64 -36.06 -5.78
N TYR A 19 12.43 -35.74 -6.26
CA TYR A 19 12.08 -34.36 -6.65
C TYR A 19 11.65 -33.45 -5.48
N ARG A 20 11.52 -34.00 -4.26
CA ARG A 20 11.01 -33.26 -3.09
C ARG A 20 12.08 -32.45 -2.35
N ILE A 21 13.36 -32.77 -2.53
CA ILE A 21 14.46 -32.22 -1.72
C ILE A 21 15.06 -30.93 -2.33
N LEU A 22 14.86 -30.68 -3.63
CA LEU A 22 15.36 -29.50 -4.32
C LEU A 22 14.20 -28.74 -5.00
N ASP A 23 13.29 -28.19 -4.20
CA ASP A 23 12.30 -27.24 -4.73
C ASP A 23 12.71 -25.78 -4.41
N PRO A 24 13.54 -25.14 -5.27
CA PRO A 24 13.88 -23.72 -5.13
C PRO A 24 12.64 -22.80 -5.23
N SER A 25 11.50 -23.30 -5.74
CA SER A 25 10.27 -22.50 -5.91
C SER A 25 9.61 -22.11 -4.59
N ARG A 26 9.88 -22.82 -3.49
CA ARG A 26 9.39 -22.43 -2.15
C ARG A 26 10.14 -21.22 -1.58
N ARG A 27 11.44 -21.09 -1.88
CA ARG A 27 12.29 -19.98 -1.38
C ARG A 27 12.01 -18.67 -2.13
N LEU A 28 11.56 -18.75 -3.37
CA LEU A 28 11.24 -17.60 -4.23
C LEU A 28 9.87 -16.96 -3.91
N LYS A 29 8.98 -17.63 -3.17
CA LYS A 29 7.64 -17.11 -2.85
C LYS A 29 7.65 -15.90 -1.92
N GLY A 30 8.60 -15.83 -0.99
CA GLY A 30 8.73 -14.68 -0.08
C GLY A 30 9.16 -13.40 -0.80
N ILE A 31 9.94 -13.54 -1.88
CA ILE A 31 10.56 -12.40 -2.58
C ILE A 31 9.54 -11.61 -3.40
N ARG A 32 8.52 -12.27 -3.96
CA ARG A 32 7.58 -11.62 -4.89
C ARG A 32 6.77 -10.49 -4.26
N GLY A 33 6.31 -10.64 -3.01
CA GLY A 33 5.55 -9.59 -2.33
C GLY A 33 6.44 -8.43 -1.83
N VAL A 34 7.67 -8.75 -1.45
CA VAL A 34 8.65 -7.74 -1.00
C VAL A 34 9.13 -6.89 -2.16
N GLY A 35 9.34 -7.49 -3.35
CA GLY A 35 9.71 -6.76 -4.56
C GLY A 35 8.69 -5.68 -4.92
N THR A 36 7.40 -6.01 -4.89
CA THR A 36 6.33 -5.04 -5.17
C THR A 36 6.25 -3.91 -4.13
N ALA A 37 6.34 -4.25 -2.84
CA ALA A 37 6.37 -3.24 -1.78
C ALA A 37 7.60 -2.32 -1.91
N LEU A 38 8.76 -2.88 -2.25
CA LEU A 38 10.00 -2.12 -2.47
C LEU A 38 9.87 -1.20 -3.69
N THR A 39 9.24 -1.65 -4.78
CA THR A 39 8.98 -0.79 -5.94
C THR A 39 8.06 0.37 -5.61
N PHE A 40 7.02 0.18 -4.78
CA PHE A 40 6.13 1.27 -4.38
C PHE A 40 6.82 2.29 -3.48
N ILE A 41 7.64 1.83 -2.53
CA ILE A 41 8.45 2.73 -1.70
C ILE A 41 9.44 3.49 -2.60
N GLY A 42 10.13 2.79 -3.50
CA GLY A 42 11.08 3.41 -4.44
C GLY A 42 10.43 4.45 -5.35
N LEU A 43 9.26 4.14 -5.93
CA LEU A 43 8.50 5.11 -6.75
C LEU A 43 8.06 6.31 -5.93
N SER A 44 7.58 6.09 -4.71
CA SER A 44 7.14 7.17 -3.82
C SER A 44 8.31 8.11 -3.50
N VAL A 45 9.47 7.56 -3.12
CA VAL A 45 10.68 8.35 -2.85
C VAL A 45 11.17 9.09 -4.09
N PHE A 46 11.19 8.42 -5.25
CA PHE A 46 11.60 9.02 -6.52
C PHE A 46 10.70 10.21 -6.89
N TYR A 47 9.38 10.02 -6.87
CA TYR A 47 8.44 11.10 -7.18
C TYR A 47 8.52 12.22 -6.15
N THR A 48 8.62 11.92 -4.85
CA THR A 48 8.86 12.94 -3.83
C THR A 48 10.11 13.77 -4.14
N ALA A 49 11.22 13.13 -4.52
CA ALA A 49 12.44 13.84 -4.89
C ALA A 49 12.22 14.77 -6.09
N VAL A 50 11.50 14.32 -7.12
CA VAL A 50 11.11 15.16 -8.27
C VAL A 50 10.31 16.38 -7.81
N PHE A 51 9.26 16.17 -7.00
CA PHE A 51 8.43 17.26 -6.48
C PHE A 51 9.22 18.27 -5.63
N VAL A 52 10.17 17.79 -4.82
CA VAL A 52 11.06 18.64 -4.02
C VAL A 52 12.00 19.46 -4.91
N VAL A 53 12.61 18.84 -5.92
CA VAL A 53 13.48 19.55 -6.87
C VAL A 53 12.70 20.61 -7.63
N LEU A 54 11.50 20.29 -8.13
CA LEU A 54 10.64 21.26 -8.80
C LEU A 54 10.22 22.40 -7.86
N GLY A 55 9.96 22.12 -6.59
CA GLY A 55 9.69 23.14 -5.58
C GLY A 55 10.88 24.08 -5.32
N ILE A 56 12.12 23.58 -5.36
CA ILE A 56 13.34 24.39 -5.24
C ILE A 56 13.52 25.27 -6.48
N VAL A 57 13.32 24.72 -7.67
CA VAL A 57 13.39 25.48 -8.94
C VAL A 57 12.31 26.57 -8.99
N GLU A 58 11.12 26.28 -8.47
CA GLU A 58 10.03 27.24 -8.34
C GLU A 58 10.39 28.41 -7.40
N ARG A 59 11.11 28.15 -6.30
CA ARG A 59 11.65 29.24 -5.45
C ARG A 59 12.68 30.08 -6.18
N ALA A 60 13.62 29.42 -6.86
CA ALA A 60 14.69 30.11 -7.57
C ALA A 60 14.16 31.00 -8.72
N SER A 61 13.02 30.61 -9.32
CA SER A 61 12.40 31.31 -10.45
C SER A 61 11.28 32.28 -10.04
N ASN A 62 11.06 32.53 -8.75
CA ASN A 62 9.96 33.36 -8.23
C ASN A 62 8.58 32.95 -8.79
N GLY A 63 8.30 31.65 -8.81
CA GLY A 63 6.99 31.14 -9.23
C GLY A 63 6.77 31.19 -10.74
N TRP A 64 7.76 30.71 -11.50
CA TRP A 64 7.68 30.50 -12.95
C TRP A 64 7.36 31.75 -13.78
N GLY A 65 7.67 32.94 -13.25
CA GLY A 65 7.44 34.21 -13.94
C GLY A 65 6.05 34.82 -13.77
N PHE A 66 5.12 34.15 -13.07
CA PHE A 66 3.77 34.68 -12.79
C PHE A 66 3.43 34.70 -11.29
N GLY A 67 4.41 34.42 -10.41
CA GLY A 67 4.20 34.37 -8.96
C GLY A 67 3.32 33.21 -8.48
N GLY A 68 3.12 32.20 -9.32
CA GLY A 68 2.34 31.01 -8.97
C GLY A 68 3.15 30.03 -8.11
N SER A 69 2.48 29.27 -7.26
CA SER A 69 3.06 28.08 -6.64
C SER A 69 2.24 26.85 -6.96
N PHE A 70 2.82 25.98 -7.78
CA PHE A 70 2.25 24.69 -8.16
C PHE A 70 2.75 23.58 -7.25
N PHE A 71 4.03 23.66 -6.87
CA PHE A 71 4.68 22.62 -6.08
C PHE A 71 4.79 23.04 -4.62
N ARG A 72 4.96 24.33 -4.34
CA ARG A 72 4.87 24.89 -2.99
C ARG A 72 3.40 25.07 -2.57
N SER A 73 3.11 24.77 -1.30
CA SER A 73 1.82 25.13 -0.73
C SER A 73 1.89 26.50 -0.07
N ILE A 74 1.40 27.54 -0.77
CA ILE A 74 1.26 28.89 -0.20
C ILE A 74 0.20 28.90 0.93
N TYR A 75 -0.80 28.02 0.86
CA TYR A 75 -1.95 28.01 1.78
C TYR A 75 -1.68 27.32 3.12
N PHE A 76 -0.66 26.46 3.23
CA PHE A 76 -0.46 25.60 4.40
C PHE A 76 0.78 25.94 5.25
N GLY A 77 1.28 27.18 5.16
CA GLY A 77 2.16 27.79 6.17
C GLY A 77 3.57 27.21 6.34
N GLY A 78 3.96 26.24 5.53
CA GLY A 78 5.27 25.61 5.59
C GLY A 78 6.17 26.07 4.45
N ASP A 79 7.00 27.09 4.68
CA ASP A 79 8.09 27.45 3.74
C ASP A 79 9.24 26.42 3.74
N SER A 80 9.15 25.40 4.59
CA SER A 80 10.17 24.38 4.73
C SER A 80 10.08 23.33 3.61
N VAL A 81 11.22 23.05 2.97
CA VAL A 81 11.35 21.97 1.97
C VAL A 81 10.96 20.62 2.58
N LEU A 82 11.24 20.43 3.87
CA LEU A 82 11.08 19.17 4.57
C LEU A 82 9.60 18.82 4.79
N GLU A 83 8.75 19.78 5.17
CA GLU A 83 7.32 19.55 5.35
C GLU A 83 6.65 19.18 4.03
N GLN A 84 7.02 19.86 2.94
CA GLN A 84 6.56 19.53 1.58
C GLN A 84 6.98 18.09 1.20
N ALA A 85 8.25 17.73 1.45
CA ALA A 85 8.76 16.39 1.16
C ALA A 85 7.99 15.30 1.92
N ILE A 86 7.76 15.51 3.22
CA ILE A 86 7.03 14.57 4.09
C ILE A 86 5.57 14.45 3.63
N ALA A 87 4.89 15.57 3.34
CA ALA A 87 3.50 15.57 2.91
C ALA A 87 3.32 14.81 1.58
N VAL A 88 4.16 15.08 0.58
CA VAL A 88 4.11 14.41 -0.73
C VAL A 88 4.46 12.94 -0.59
N LEU A 89 5.49 12.59 0.20
CA LEU A 89 5.89 11.21 0.44
C LEU A 89 4.77 10.39 1.11
N CYS A 90 4.18 10.93 2.19
CA CYS A 90 3.09 10.25 2.89
C CYS A 90 1.88 10.06 1.97
N THR A 91 1.53 11.08 1.19
CA THR A 91 0.41 11.02 0.25
C THR A 91 0.64 9.97 -0.84
N LEU A 92 1.82 9.95 -1.47
CA LEU A 92 2.15 8.95 -2.48
C LEU A 92 2.14 7.54 -1.91
N LEU A 93 2.77 7.33 -0.75
CA LEU A 93 2.76 6.03 -0.06
C LEU A 93 1.33 5.56 0.22
N PHE A 94 0.48 6.45 0.74
CA PHE A 94 -0.93 6.16 1.00
C PHE A 94 -1.66 5.68 -0.25
N PHE A 95 -1.58 6.43 -1.35
CA PHE A 95 -2.26 6.07 -2.60
C PHE A 95 -1.71 4.79 -3.22
N PHE A 96 -0.38 4.57 -3.20
CA PHE A 96 0.22 3.35 -3.75
C PHE A 96 -0.19 2.10 -2.97
N PHE A 97 -0.12 2.12 -1.63
CA PHE A 97 -0.46 0.96 -0.82
C PHE A 97 -1.96 0.67 -0.78
N ILE A 98 -2.80 1.71 -0.75
CA ILE A 98 -4.24 1.53 -0.88
C ILE A 98 -4.57 0.96 -2.25
N GLY A 99 -4.09 1.57 -3.33
CA GLY A 99 -4.33 1.06 -4.69
C GLY A 99 -3.89 -0.39 -4.86
N ALA A 100 -2.74 -0.76 -4.29
CA ALA A 100 -2.26 -2.14 -4.28
C ALA A 100 -3.15 -3.09 -3.47
N ALA A 101 -3.63 -2.65 -2.30
CA ALA A 101 -4.56 -3.44 -1.49
C ALA A 101 -5.89 -3.66 -2.22
N THR A 102 -6.48 -2.61 -2.81
CA THR A 102 -7.72 -2.72 -3.58
C THR A 102 -7.55 -3.60 -4.81
N ALA A 103 -6.42 -3.48 -5.52
CA ALA A 103 -6.10 -4.35 -6.66
C ALA A 103 -5.95 -5.82 -6.26
N ALA A 104 -5.29 -6.11 -5.12
CA ALA A 104 -5.15 -7.46 -4.60
C ALA A 104 -6.51 -8.10 -4.22
N VAL A 105 -7.43 -7.30 -3.67
CA VAL A 105 -8.81 -7.73 -3.39
C VAL A 105 -9.58 -7.97 -4.69
N PHE A 106 -9.45 -7.07 -5.68
CA PHE A 106 -10.14 -7.16 -6.97
C PHE A 106 -9.79 -8.44 -7.73
N VAL A 107 -8.51 -8.77 -7.85
CA VAL A 107 -8.06 -9.98 -8.58
C VAL A 107 -8.55 -11.27 -7.92
N ARG A 108 -8.79 -11.25 -6.60
CA ARG A 108 -9.25 -12.43 -5.87
C ARG A 108 -10.74 -12.68 -6.09
N TRP A 109 -11.63 -11.71 -5.82
CA TRP A 109 -13.09 -11.94 -5.79
C TRP A 109 -13.92 -11.02 -6.74
N ARG A 110 -13.25 -10.39 -7.72
CA ARG A 110 -13.75 -9.75 -8.96
C ARG A 110 -14.70 -8.55 -8.84
N GLN A 111 -15.87 -8.65 -8.18
CA GLN A 111 -16.79 -7.50 -8.07
C GLN A 111 -17.55 -7.41 -6.74
N ARG A 112 -18.02 -8.55 -6.22
CA ARG A 112 -18.90 -8.58 -5.04
C ARG A 112 -18.20 -8.09 -3.77
N GLU A 113 -16.92 -8.43 -3.60
CA GLU A 113 -16.13 -7.96 -2.46
C GLU A 113 -15.70 -6.50 -2.59
N MET A 114 -15.63 -5.94 -3.80
CA MET A 114 -15.30 -4.53 -3.96
C MET A 114 -16.46 -3.67 -3.45
N LEU A 115 -17.70 -4.05 -3.76
CA LEU A 115 -18.91 -3.44 -3.20
C LEU A 115 -19.01 -3.62 -1.68
N LEU A 116 -18.70 -4.81 -1.15
CA LEU A 116 -18.71 -5.04 0.30
C LEU A 116 -17.61 -4.26 1.01
N PHE A 117 -16.40 -4.20 0.46
CA PHE A 117 -15.29 -3.45 1.04
C PHE A 117 -15.61 -1.95 1.11
N PHE A 118 -16.02 -1.34 -0.01
CA PHE A 118 -16.41 0.07 -0.02
C PHE A 118 -17.67 0.33 0.80
N GLY A 119 -18.62 -0.62 0.83
CA GLY A 119 -19.83 -0.53 1.64
C GLY A 119 -19.53 -0.53 3.13
N ILE A 120 -18.69 -1.46 3.62
CA ILE A 120 -18.28 -1.52 5.02
C ILE A 120 -17.44 -0.29 5.39
N LEU A 121 -16.50 0.10 4.53
CA LEU A 121 -15.68 1.29 4.77
C LEU A 121 -16.54 2.56 4.85
N GLY A 122 -17.48 2.72 3.90
CA GLY A 122 -18.42 3.85 3.90
C GLY A 122 -19.33 3.84 5.13
N ALA A 123 -19.88 2.68 5.51
CA ALA A 123 -20.69 2.54 6.70
C ALA A 123 -19.90 2.87 7.99
N LEU A 124 -18.64 2.44 8.06
CA LEU A 124 -17.75 2.72 9.19
C LEU A 124 -17.41 4.22 9.28
N VAL A 125 -17.11 4.88 8.17
CA VAL A 125 -16.89 6.33 8.12
C VAL A 125 -18.14 7.09 8.56
N LEU A 126 -19.31 6.71 8.05
CA LEU A 126 -20.59 7.32 8.44
C LEU A 126 -20.89 7.08 9.92
N ALA A 127 -20.62 5.89 10.46
CA ALA A 127 -20.80 5.59 11.87
C ALA A 127 -19.92 6.49 12.75
N VAL A 128 -18.65 6.70 12.37
CA VAL A 128 -17.75 7.61 13.10
C VAL A 128 -18.24 9.06 13.03
N ILE A 129 -18.62 9.54 11.85
CA ILE A 129 -19.16 10.90 11.67
C ILE A 129 -20.43 11.10 12.50
N ALA A 130 -21.33 10.11 12.47
CA ALA A 130 -22.55 10.13 13.27
C ALA A 130 -22.22 10.14 14.76
N LEU A 131 -21.27 9.34 15.23
CA LEU A 131 -20.88 9.28 16.64
C LEU A 131 -20.23 10.58 17.12
N LEU A 132 -19.39 11.21 16.29
CA LEU A 132 -18.81 12.53 16.58
C LEU A 132 -19.87 13.64 16.60
N SER A 133 -20.87 13.55 15.73
CA SER A 133 -21.98 14.52 15.68
C SER A 133 -22.94 14.36 16.86
N LEU A 134 -23.26 13.11 17.23
CA LEU A 134 -24.12 12.79 18.38
C LEU A 134 -23.47 13.15 19.72
N THR A 135 -22.14 13.05 19.81
CA THR A 135 -21.38 13.42 21.03
C THR A 135 -20.96 14.89 21.05
N GLY A 136 -21.25 15.67 20.00
CA GLY A 136 -20.83 17.07 19.90
C GLY A 136 -19.32 17.29 19.93
N SER A 137 -18.52 16.26 19.63
CA SER A 137 -17.06 16.26 19.83
C SER A 137 -16.26 16.95 18.70
N TRP A 138 -16.94 17.59 17.74
CA TRP A 138 -16.31 18.33 16.64
C TRP A 138 -15.25 19.36 17.08
N PRO A 139 -15.45 20.14 18.16
CA PRO A 139 -14.43 21.07 18.64
C PRO A 139 -13.16 20.37 19.15
N ALA A 140 -13.31 19.18 19.76
CA ALA A 140 -12.18 18.37 20.22
C ALA A 140 -11.36 17.82 19.04
N VAL A 141 -12.04 17.43 17.95
CA VAL A 141 -11.36 17.01 16.71
C VAL A 141 -10.61 18.18 16.08
N GLY A 142 -11.23 19.35 15.98
CA GLY A 142 -10.59 20.55 15.43
C GLY A 142 -9.35 20.98 16.22
N SER A 143 -9.44 20.97 17.55
CA SER A 143 -8.30 21.29 18.43
C SER A 143 -7.19 20.24 18.38
N PHE A 144 -7.53 18.96 18.25
CA PHE A 144 -6.54 17.89 18.03
C PHE A 144 -5.75 18.12 16.73
N PHE A 145 -6.41 18.36 15.60
CA PHE A 145 -5.72 18.66 14.33
C PHE A 145 -4.92 19.96 14.38
N ALA A 146 -5.41 20.99 15.10
CA ALA A 146 -4.64 22.21 15.34
C ALA A 146 -3.36 21.95 16.17
N SER A 147 -3.43 21.04 17.16
CA SER A 147 -2.29 20.70 18.02
C SER A 147 -1.24 19.79 17.37
N VAL A 148 -1.67 18.92 16.45
CA VAL A 148 -0.81 17.95 15.75
C VAL A 148 0.01 18.61 14.64
N GLY A 149 -0.45 19.77 14.15
CA GLY A 149 0.20 20.49 13.05
C GLY A 149 0.12 19.74 11.71
N TYR A 150 0.54 20.42 10.64
CA TYR A 150 0.37 19.91 9.28
C TYR A 150 1.16 18.63 9.00
N ALA A 151 2.45 18.62 9.36
CA ALA A 151 3.30 17.43 9.19
C ALA A 151 2.76 16.22 9.98
N GLY A 152 2.19 16.45 11.17
CA GLY A 152 1.57 15.40 11.97
C GLY A 152 0.27 14.87 11.35
N GLY A 153 -0.53 15.73 10.72
CA GLY A 153 -1.73 15.32 9.97
C GLY A 153 -1.41 14.38 8.81
N TYR A 154 -0.36 14.69 8.04
CA TYR A 154 0.13 13.78 6.99
C TYR A 154 0.72 12.50 7.57
N ALA A 155 1.42 12.56 8.70
CA ALA A 155 1.92 11.37 9.38
C ALA A 155 0.78 10.45 9.87
N LEU A 156 -0.38 11.00 10.26
CA LEU A 156 -1.55 10.19 10.62
C LEU A 156 -2.08 9.37 9.42
N SER A 157 -1.90 9.84 8.18
CA SER A 157 -2.24 9.06 6.98
C SER A 157 -1.37 7.82 6.79
N LEU A 158 -0.21 7.73 7.45
CA LEU A 158 0.61 6.53 7.45
C LEU A 158 -0.05 5.37 8.20
N ILE A 159 -0.94 5.64 9.16
CA ILE A 159 -1.66 4.60 9.91
C ILE A 159 -2.52 3.73 8.95
N PRO A 160 -3.46 4.29 8.17
CA PRO A 160 -4.21 3.50 7.18
C PRO A 160 -3.31 2.94 6.07
N THR A 161 -2.20 3.61 5.73
CA THR A 161 -1.21 3.10 4.77
C THR A 161 -0.56 1.81 5.27
N ALA A 162 -0.12 1.78 6.52
CA ALA A 162 0.48 0.61 7.15
C ALA A 162 -0.53 -0.55 7.23
N LEU A 163 -1.78 -0.25 7.58
CA LEU A 163 -2.85 -1.26 7.56
C LEU A 163 -3.10 -1.81 6.15
N ALA A 164 -3.12 -0.95 5.12
CA ALA A 164 -3.26 -1.37 3.73
C ALA A 164 -2.06 -2.21 3.26
N ALA A 165 -0.83 -1.84 3.65
CA ALA A 165 0.38 -2.60 3.36
C ALA A 165 0.34 -4.00 3.98
N VAL A 166 -0.06 -4.10 5.25
CA VAL A 166 -0.21 -5.38 5.95
C VAL A 166 -1.33 -6.21 5.32
N ALA A 167 -2.46 -5.60 4.96
CA ALA A 167 -3.56 -6.26 4.29
C ALA A 167 -3.14 -6.81 2.91
N GLY A 168 -2.45 -6.00 2.10
CA GLY A 168 -1.90 -6.41 0.80
C GLY A 168 -0.93 -7.58 0.92
N TRP A 169 0.00 -7.51 1.87
CA TRP A 169 0.92 -8.62 2.15
C TRP A 169 0.17 -9.88 2.64
N ALA A 170 -0.83 -9.70 3.51
CA ALA A 170 -1.61 -10.80 4.09
C ALA A 170 -2.49 -11.54 3.07
N ILE A 171 -2.98 -10.83 2.06
CA ILE A 171 -3.76 -11.39 0.95
C ILE A 171 -2.84 -12.17 0.01
N LEU A 172 -1.68 -11.60 -0.33
CA LEU A 172 -0.72 -12.21 -1.27
C LEU A 172 -0.04 -13.47 -0.72
N ARG A 173 0.26 -13.53 0.59
CA ARG A 173 0.83 -14.75 1.21
C ARG A 173 -0.10 -15.97 1.17
N ARG A 174 -1.41 -15.77 0.99
CA ARG A 174 -2.43 -16.84 0.92
C ARG A 174 -2.69 -17.32 -0.51
N ALA A 175 -1.87 -16.94 -1.49
CA ALA A 175 -1.90 -17.52 -2.84
C ALA A 175 -1.14 -18.85 -2.85
N THR A 176 -1.80 -19.92 -2.40
CA THR A 176 -1.36 -21.30 -2.61
C THR A 176 -1.33 -21.58 -4.12
N PRO A 177 -0.21 -22.06 -4.70
CA PRO A 177 -0.20 -22.50 -6.09
C PRO A 177 -1.05 -23.75 -6.18
N ARG A 178 -2.01 -23.73 -7.09
CA ARG A 178 -2.70 -24.94 -7.54
C ARG A 178 -1.75 -25.59 -8.53
N THR A 179 -1.11 -26.68 -8.13
CA THR A 179 -0.39 -27.56 -9.05
C THR A 179 -1.45 -28.34 -9.82
N SER A 180 -1.70 -27.96 -11.08
CA SER A 180 -2.26 -28.87 -12.08
C SER A 180 -1.13 -29.70 -12.66
#